data_AF-A0A2S2PAG9-F1
#
_entry.id   AF-A0A2S2PAG9-F1
#
_cell.length_a   1.000
_cell.length_b   1.000
_cell.length_c   1.000
_cell.angle_alpha   90.00
_cell.angle_beta   90.00
_cell.angle_gamma   90.00
#
_symmetry.space_group_name_H-M   'P 1'
#
loop_
_entity.id
_entity.type
_entity.pdbx_description
1 polymer ?
#
loop_
_entity_poly.entity_id
_entity_poly.type
_entity_poly.pdbx_seq_one_letter_code
_entity_poly.pdbx_strand_id
1 'polypeptide(L)'
;LPPIRHLSFADVEAETFYKSTTTRLESGRFMVRLPFCKPLPLLGDSKSIALHRFKALEFRLGKNEHLCQQYVEFMRDYLTAGHMELVTPEHIETAYKYYIPHHCVLKPDSQTTKLRVVFNASAKTSTGMSLNDSMYVGPKLQPDIQIVLLRARLWKYVFVADIKQMYRQILVHPDDRDYQRILWRFSHSTPIEEYRLCTVTYGTSAAPFQALRTIRELAMVDGVSFPR
;
A
#
# COMPACT_ATOMS: atom_id res chain seq x y z
N LEU A 1 -28.94 -17.64 5.68
CA LEU A 1 -28.09 -17.97 4.50
C LEU A 1 -26.99 -16.92 4.42
N PRO A 2 -25.70 -17.27 4.23
CA PRO A 2 -24.71 -16.26 3.88
C PRO A 2 -25.17 -15.59 2.57
N PRO A 3 -25.14 -14.25 2.47
CA PRO A 3 -25.58 -13.57 1.26
C PRO A 3 -24.76 -14.08 0.07
N ILE A 4 -25.46 -14.54 -0.98
CA ILE A 4 -24.81 -14.87 -2.26
C ILE A 4 -24.22 -13.56 -2.76
N ARG A 5 -22.90 -13.52 -2.77
CA ARG A 5 -22.20 -12.33 -3.18
C ARG A 5 -22.04 -12.36 -4.68
N HIS A 6 -22.88 -11.61 -5.37
CA HIS A 6 -22.68 -11.34 -6.79
C HIS A 6 -21.41 -10.50 -6.95
N LEU A 7 -20.37 -11.11 -7.52
CA LEU A 7 -19.17 -10.41 -7.91
C LEU A 7 -19.46 -9.59 -9.16
N SER A 8 -19.03 -8.33 -9.17
CA SER A 8 -19.04 -7.54 -10.40
C SER A 8 -18.00 -8.07 -11.40
N PHE A 9 -18.09 -7.68 -12.66
CA PHE A 9 -17.05 -7.99 -13.65
C PHE A 9 -15.66 -7.54 -13.16
N ALA A 10 -15.55 -6.32 -12.62
CA ALA A 10 -14.31 -5.79 -12.07
C ALA A 10 -13.78 -6.62 -10.87
N ASP A 11 -14.66 -7.20 -10.05
CA ASP A 11 -14.26 -8.08 -8.96
C ASP A 11 -13.69 -9.41 -9.47
N VAL A 12 -14.30 -9.97 -10.52
CA VAL A 12 -13.85 -11.20 -11.17
C VAL A 12 -12.50 -10.99 -11.84
N GLU A 13 -12.31 -9.86 -12.52
CA GLU A 13 -11.02 -9.49 -13.13
C GLU A 13 -9.93 -9.31 -12.08
N ALA A 14 -10.21 -8.63 -10.97
CA ALA A 14 -9.25 -8.48 -9.87
C ALA A 14 -8.82 -9.83 -9.27
N GLU A 15 -9.78 -10.74 -9.03
CA GLU A 15 -9.50 -12.08 -8.49
C GLU A 15 -8.72 -12.94 -9.48
N THR A 16 -9.08 -12.88 -10.77
CA THR A 16 -8.38 -13.61 -11.84
C THR A 16 -6.94 -13.11 -11.98
N PHE A 17 -6.76 -11.79 -12.02
CA PHE A 17 -5.45 -11.16 -12.08
C PHE A 17 -4.59 -11.51 -10.86
N TYR A 18 -5.17 -11.46 -9.65
CA TYR A 18 -4.47 -11.83 -8.44
C TYR A 18 -3.97 -13.28 -8.51
N LYS A 19 -4.83 -14.23 -8.87
CA LYS A 19 -4.47 -15.66 -8.96
C LYS A 19 -3.40 -15.93 -10.00
N SER A 20 -3.44 -15.25 -11.15
CA SER A 20 -2.49 -15.50 -12.25
C SER A 20 -1.13 -14.83 -12.05
N THR A 21 -1.05 -13.77 -11.24
CA THR A 21 0.17 -12.95 -11.11
C THR A 21 0.83 -13.02 -9.73
N THR A 22 0.15 -13.55 -8.72
CA THR A 22 0.70 -13.64 -7.37
C THR A 22 1.60 -14.86 -7.22
N THR A 23 2.78 -14.66 -6.66
CA THR A 23 3.76 -15.73 -6.41
C THR A 23 4.16 -15.77 -4.94
N ARG A 24 4.30 -16.98 -4.39
CA ARG A 24 4.92 -17.20 -3.07
C ARG A 24 6.43 -17.33 -3.26
N LEU A 25 7.20 -16.46 -2.60
CA LEU A 25 8.66 -16.49 -2.67
C LEU A 25 9.24 -17.46 -1.65
N GLU A 26 10.50 -17.87 -1.87
CA GLU A 26 11.27 -18.72 -0.94
C GLU A 26 11.40 -18.11 0.47
N SER A 27 11.40 -16.77 0.56
CA SER A 27 11.38 -16.06 1.84
C SER A 27 10.09 -16.24 2.66
N GLY A 28 9.09 -16.92 2.10
CA GLY A 28 7.76 -17.04 2.70
C GLY A 28 6.90 -15.80 2.52
N ARG A 29 7.35 -14.75 1.82
CA ARG A 29 6.53 -13.58 1.47
C ARG A 29 5.79 -13.81 0.15
N PHE A 30 4.64 -13.17 0.00
CA PHE A 30 3.95 -13.11 -1.29
C PHE A 30 4.38 -11.87 -2.07
N MET A 31 4.49 -12.03 -3.38
CA MET A 31 4.71 -10.95 -4.34
C MET A 31 3.49 -10.85 -5.26
N VAL A 32 2.88 -9.67 -5.31
CA VAL A 32 1.69 -9.38 -6.12
C VAL A 32 2.01 -8.37 -7.21
N ARG A 33 1.17 -8.32 -8.25
CA ARG A 33 1.18 -7.25 -9.25
C ARG A 33 0.07 -6.25 -9.00
N LEU A 34 0.23 -5.01 -9.46
CA LEU A 34 -0.81 -3.99 -9.39
C LEU A 34 -1.92 -4.32 -10.42
N PRO A 35 -3.19 -4.44 -9.99
CA PRO A 35 -4.26 -4.95 -10.86
C PRO A 35 -4.80 -3.82 -11.74
N PHE A 36 -4.01 -3.38 -12.72
CA PHE A 36 -4.42 -2.30 -13.61
C PHE A 36 -5.59 -2.71 -14.52
N CYS A 37 -6.56 -1.80 -14.69
CA CYS A 37 -7.67 -1.96 -15.65
C CYS A 37 -7.19 -1.98 -17.10
N LYS A 38 -6.02 -1.39 -17.37
CA LYS A 38 -5.34 -1.40 -18.66
C LYS A 38 -3.87 -1.70 -18.42
N PRO A 39 -3.22 -2.58 -19.20
CA PRO A 39 -1.79 -2.82 -19.06
C PRO A 39 -0.98 -1.53 -19.19
N LEU A 40 0.02 -1.35 -18.31
CA LEU A 40 0.97 -0.23 -18.34
C LEU A 40 0.30 1.14 -18.54
N PRO A 41 -0.58 1.59 -17.62
CA PRO A 41 -1.31 2.82 -17.80
C PRO A 41 -0.36 4.04 -17.87
N LEU A 42 -0.54 4.87 -18.89
CA LEU A 42 0.10 6.18 -18.99
C LEU A 42 -0.71 7.20 -18.19
N LEU A 43 -0.20 7.57 -17.01
CA LEU A 43 -0.89 8.46 -16.10
C LEU A 43 -0.47 9.93 -16.24
N GLY A 44 0.46 10.26 -17.14
CA GLY A 44 0.95 11.63 -17.31
C GLY A 44 1.74 12.14 -16.09
N ASP A 45 1.79 13.46 -15.91
CA ASP A 45 2.60 14.06 -14.86
C ASP A 45 1.87 14.03 -13.51
N SER A 46 2.45 13.30 -12.56
CA SER A 46 2.11 13.31 -11.13
C SER A 46 3.21 13.96 -10.28
N LYS A 47 4.41 14.16 -10.84
CA LYS A 47 5.59 14.61 -10.10
C LYS A 47 5.43 16.04 -9.64
N SER A 48 4.89 16.93 -10.47
CA SER A 48 4.70 18.34 -10.10
C SER A 48 3.80 18.50 -8.88
N ILE A 49 2.70 17.73 -8.82
CA ILE A 49 1.76 17.74 -7.70
C ILE A 49 2.40 17.12 -6.46
N ALA A 50 3.07 15.97 -6.60
CA ALA A 50 3.79 15.34 -5.49
C ALA A 50 4.86 16.28 -4.91
N LEU A 51 5.61 16.99 -5.75
CA LEU A 51 6.65 17.93 -5.33
C LEU A 51 6.06 19.13 -4.59
N HIS A 52 4.96 19.70 -5.10
CA HIS A 52 4.26 20.79 -4.42
C HIS A 52 3.78 20.36 -3.02
N ARG A 53 3.18 19.16 -2.91
CA ARG A 53 2.72 18.60 -1.64
C ARG A 53 3.88 18.27 -0.70
N PHE A 54 4.98 17.77 -1.23
CA PHE A 54 6.20 17.50 -0.47
C PHE A 54 6.78 18.79 0.12
N LYS A 55 6.92 19.87 -0.67
CA LYS A 55 7.41 21.17 -0.16
C LYS A 55 6.52 21.74 0.95
N ALA A 56 5.20 21.60 0.82
CA ALA A 56 4.26 22.01 1.87
C ALA A 56 4.39 21.16 3.14
N LEU A 57 4.57 19.84 2.98
CA LEU A 57 4.88 18.94 4.09
C LEU A 57 6.19 19.36 4.76
N GLU A 58 7.23 19.58 3.99
CA GLU A 58 8.56 19.95 4.46
C GLU A 58 8.52 21.25 5.28
N PHE A 59 7.84 22.28 4.78
CA PHE A 59 7.64 23.53 5.51
C PHE A 59 6.91 23.30 6.85
N ARG A 60 5.93 22.39 6.89
CA ARG A 60 5.22 22.04 8.11
C ARG A 60 6.12 21.29 9.10
N LEU A 61 6.97 20.37 8.62
CA LEU A 61 7.94 19.65 9.45
C LEU A 61 8.98 20.61 10.03
N GLY A 62 9.43 21.62 9.27
CA GLY A 62 10.38 22.64 9.73
C GLY A 62 9.85 23.52 10.88
N LYS A 63 8.53 23.56 11.11
CA LYS A 63 7.92 24.28 12.24
C LYS A 63 7.80 23.44 13.52
N ASN A 64 8.00 22.13 13.45
CA ASN A 64 7.82 21.23 14.58
C ASN A 64 8.89 20.12 14.55
N GLU A 65 9.93 20.31 15.34
CA GLU A 65 11.08 19.41 15.39
C GLU A 65 10.70 17.98 15.77
N HIS A 66 9.82 17.80 16.76
CA HIS A 66 9.37 16.48 17.19
C HIS A 66 8.61 15.75 16.07
N LEU A 67 7.74 16.47 15.34
CA LEU A 67 7.04 15.92 14.18
C LEU A 67 8.00 15.55 13.06
N CYS A 68 9.02 16.38 12.82
CA CYS A 68 10.07 16.14 11.84
C CYS A 68 10.84 14.85 12.16
N GLN A 69 11.30 14.70 13.40
CA GLN A 69 12.01 13.51 13.87
C GLN A 69 11.18 12.23 13.66
N GLN A 70 9.92 12.21 14.10
CA GLN A 70 9.03 11.07 13.89
C GLN A 70 8.80 10.73 12.41
N TYR A 71 8.76 11.74 11.54
CA TYR A 71 8.61 11.52 10.10
C TYR A 71 9.88 10.94 9.49
N VAL A 72 11.05 11.48 9.87
CA VAL A 72 12.36 11.00 9.43
C VAL A 72 12.59 9.56 9.87
N GLU A 73 12.26 9.22 11.12
CA GLU A 73 12.31 7.85 11.65
C GLU A 73 11.41 6.92 10.83
N PHE A 74 10.16 7.31 10.57
CA PHE A 74 9.26 6.52 9.73
C PHE A 74 9.85 6.24 8.34
N MET A 75 10.42 7.26 7.69
CA MET A 75 11.02 7.11 6.36
C MET A 75 12.28 6.25 6.42
N ARG A 76 13.10 6.40 7.46
CA ARG A 76 14.30 5.56 7.65
C ARG A 76 13.94 4.11 7.89
N ASP A 77 12.91 3.83 8.68
CA ASP A 77 12.39 2.48 8.90
C ASP A 77 11.89 1.85 7.60
N TYR A 78 11.21 2.61 6.74
CA TYR A 78 10.80 2.14 5.42
C TYR A 78 11.98 1.75 4.54
N LEU A 79 13.03 2.57 4.51
CA LEU A 79 14.22 2.31 3.70
C LEU A 79 14.98 1.09 4.22
N THR A 80 15.29 1.06 5.52
CA THR A 80 16.09 0.02 6.16
C THR A 80 15.42 -1.35 6.14
N ALA A 81 14.08 -1.39 6.23
CA ALA A 81 13.30 -2.63 6.11
C ALA A 81 13.08 -3.09 4.65
N GLY A 82 13.63 -2.37 3.65
CA GLY A 82 13.44 -2.68 2.24
C GLY A 82 11.99 -2.50 1.75
N HIS A 83 11.21 -1.66 2.43
CA HIS A 83 9.85 -1.29 2.01
C HIS A 83 9.83 -0.16 1.00
N MET A 84 10.95 0.56 0.87
CA MET A 84 11.22 1.47 -0.22
C MET A 84 12.67 1.38 -0.63
N GLU A 85 12.96 1.74 -1.87
CA GLU A 85 14.32 1.79 -2.42
C GLU A 85 14.51 3.06 -3.24
N LEU A 86 15.76 3.52 -3.33
CA LEU A 86 16.11 4.67 -4.16
C LEU A 86 15.91 4.30 -5.64
N VAL A 87 15.31 5.20 -6.42
CA VAL A 87 15.18 5.02 -7.87
C VAL A 87 16.56 5.27 -8.50
N THR A 88 17.08 4.29 -9.24
CA THR A 88 18.38 4.43 -9.92
C THR A 88 18.25 5.35 -11.14
N PRO A 89 19.33 6.04 -11.56
CA PRO A 89 19.32 6.95 -12.71
C PRO A 89 18.74 6.35 -14.00
N GLU A 90 19.00 5.08 -14.24
CA GLU A 90 18.50 4.31 -15.39
C GLU A 90 16.97 4.25 -15.46
N HIS A 91 16.29 4.29 -14.31
CA HIS A 91 14.84 4.21 -14.23
C HIS A 91 14.18 5.59 -14.17
N ILE A 92 14.93 6.69 -13.99
CA ILE A 92 14.34 8.02 -13.79
C ILE A 92 13.43 8.41 -14.96
N GLU A 93 13.81 8.08 -16.19
CA GLU A 93 13.17 8.58 -17.42
C GLU A 93 11.98 7.77 -17.94
N THR A 94 11.54 6.70 -17.26
CA THR A 94 10.35 5.95 -17.73
C THR A 94 9.09 6.81 -17.74
N ALA A 95 8.24 6.64 -18.78
CA ALA A 95 6.92 7.26 -18.84
C ALA A 95 5.87 6.52 -17.97
N TYR A 96 6.15 5.26 -17.63
CA TYR A 96 5.27 4.37 -16.87
C TYR A 96 5.56 4.51 -15.37
N LYS A 97 5.23 5.68 -14.82
CA LYS A 97 5.47 6.00 -13.42
C LYS A 97 4.35 6.84 -12.82
N TYR A 98 4.26 6.80 -11.50
CA TYR A 98 3.35 7.65 -10.74
C TYR A 98 3.98 8.02 -9.39
N TYR A 99 3.98 9.32 -9.07
CA TYR A 99 4.46 9.85 -7.80
C TYR A 99 3.27 10.03 -6.86
N ILE A 100 3.23 9.23 -5.81
CA ILE A 100 2.22 9.26 -4.77
C ILE A 100 2.56 10.39 -3.79
N PRO A 101 1.75 11.47 -3.69
CA PRO A 101 1.93 12.46 -2.64
C PRO A 101 1.71 11.82 -1.28
N HIS A 102 2.50 12.22 -0.28
CA HIS A 102 2.35 11.73 1.08
C HIS A 102 2.34 12.87 2.10
N HIS A 103 1.70 12.62 3.23
CA HIS A 103 1.62 13.56 4.36
C HIS A 103 1.46 12.78 5.66
N CYS A 104 1.67 13.41 6.81
CA CYS A 104 1.33 12.80 8.10
C CYS A 104 -0.01 13.29 8.64
N VAL A 105 -0.66 12.40 9.38
CA VAL A 105 -1.81 12.65 10.26
C VAL A 105 -1.39 12.32 11.67
N LEU A 106 -1.68 13.23 12.61
CA LEU A 106 -1.46 13.02 14.04
C LEU A 106 -2.67 12.31 14.65
N LYS A 107 -2.40 11.30 15.46
CA LYS A 107 -3.37 10.63 16.32
C LYS A 107 -2.88 10.70 17.76
N PRO A 108 -3.22 11.79 18.49
CA PRO A 108 -2.72 12.02 19.85
C PRO A 108 -3.03 10.84 20.79
N ASP A 109 -4.19 10.21 20.60
CA ASP A 109 -4.71 9.10 21.42
C ASP A 109 -4.14 7.73 21.03
N SER A 110 -3.22 7.67 20.06
CA SER A 110 -2.60 6.41 19.62
C SER A 110 -1.58 5.93 20.64
N GLN A 111 -1.81 4.74 21.21
CA GLN A 111 -0.92 4.14 22.22
C GLN A 111 0.45 3.72 21.67
N THR A 112 0.57 3.42 20.37
CA THR A 112 1.79 2.88 19.76
C THR A 112 2.61 3.92 19.01
N THR A 113 1.98 4.69 18.11
CA THR A 113 2.66 5.74 17.35
C THR A 113 1.70 6.89 17.07
N LYS A 114 2.08 8.10 17.50
CA LYS A 114 1.27 9.31 17.33
C LYS A 114 1.25 9.81 15.88
N LEU A 115 2.24 9.44 15.07
CA LEU A 115 2.36 9.81 13.67
C LEU A 115 1.96 8.65 12.74
N ARG A 116 1.12 8.92 11.74
CA ARG A 116 0.87 8.02 10.62
C ARG A 116 1.12 8.76 9.31
N VAL A 117 1.99 8.23 8.46
CA VAL A 117 2.13 8.71 7.08
C VAL A 117 1.01 8.12 6.24
N VAL A 118 0.40 8.95 5.39
CA VAL A 118 -0.66 8.60 4.46
C VAL A 118 -0.12 8.81 3.05
N PHE A 119 -0.24 7.79 2.21
CA PHE A 119 0.06 7.85 0.78
C PHE A 119 -1.24 8.09 0.01
N ASN A 120 -1.29 9.15 -0.80
CA ASN A 120 -2.50 9.59 -1.49
C ASN A 120 -2.49 9.16 -2.97
N ALA A 121 -2.82 7.90 -3.25
CA ALA A 121 -2.89 7.37 -4.61
C ALA A 121 -4.14 7.81 -5.40
N SER A 122 -5.03 8.63 -4.81
CA SER A 122 -6.16 9.25 -5.52
C SER A 122 -5.85 10.66 -6.05
N ALA A 123 -4.62 11.16 -5.86
CA ALA A 123 -4.21 12.43 -6.43
C ALA A 123 -4.28 12.37 -7.97
N LYS A 124 -5.04 13.27 -8.57
CA LYS A 124 -5.15 13.34 -10.04
C LYS A 124 -3.84 13.86 -10.64
N THR A 125 -3.49 13.36 -11.80
CA THR A 125 -2.34 13.80 -12.60
C THR A 125 -2.75 14.85 -13.63
N SER A 126 -1.81 15.25 -14.50
CA SER A 126 -2.10 16.10 -15.67
C SER A 126 -3.15 15.53 -16.63
N THR A 127 -3.44 14.22 -16.59
CA THR A 127 -4.51 13.61 -17.41
C THR A 127 -5.88 13.61 -16.73
N GLY A 128 -5.96 14.07 -15.48
CA GLY A 128 -7.19 14.00 -14.67
C GLY A 128 -7.49 12.60 -14.10
N MET A 129 -6.62 11.63 -14.34
CA MET A 129 -6.69 10.28 -13.74
C MET A 129 -5.74 10.18 -12.54
N SER A 130 -6.06 9.33 -11.58
CA SER A 130 -5.17 8.93 -10.50
C SER A 130 -4.72 7.48 -10.67
N LEU A 131 -3.75 7.06 -9.86
CA LEU A 131 -3.39 5.65 -9.77
C LEU A 131 -4.60 4.79 -9.35
N ASN A 132 -5.43 5.27 -8.41
CA ASN A 132 -6.61 4.54 -7.97
C ASN A 132 -7.67 4.35 -9.05
N ASP A 133 -7.79 5.29 -10.00
CA ASP A 133 -8.74 5.17 -11.12
C ASP A 133 -8.27 4.16 -12.17
N SER A 134 -6.98 3.80 -12.18
CA SER A 134 -6.42 2.86 -13.16
C SER A 134 -6.37 1.42 -12.66
N MET A 135 -6.86 1.11 -11.45
CA MET A 135 -6.80 -0.22 -10.84
C MET A 135 -8.18 -0.81 -10.56
N TYR A 136 -8.30 -2.13 -10.72
CA TYR A 136 -9.41 -2.89 -10.17
C TYR A 136 -9.29 -2.91 -8.64
N VAL A 137 -10.35 -2.46 -7.96
CA VAL A 137 -10.43 -2.42 -6.50
C VAL A 137 -10.45 -3.83 -5.90
N GLY A 138 -11.13 -4.74 -6.60
CA GLY A 138 -11.42 -6.10 -6.15
C GLY A 138 -12.52 -6.17 -5.08
N PRO A 139 -13.00 -7.40 -4.80
CA PRO A 139 -14.15 -7.59 -3.92
C PRO A 139 -13.79 -7.27 -2.47
N LYS A 140 -14.71 -6.62 -1.73
CA LYS A 140 -14.55 -6.34 -0.30
C LYS A 140 -14.49 -7.63 0.54
N LEU A 141 -13.33 -8.22 0.77
CA LEU A 141 -13.23 -9.50 1.48
C LEU A 141 -13.53 -9.42 2.98
N GLN A 142 -13.55 -8.22 3.56
CA GLN A 142 -13.79 -8.01 4.99
C GLN A 142 -15.21 -8.44 5.38
N PRO A 143 -15.36 -9.38 6.34
CA PRO A 143 -16.66 -9.74 6.87
C PRO A 143 -17.26 -8.57 7.66
N ASP A 144 -18.59 -8.55 7.78
CA ASP A 144 -19.26 -7.55 8.62
C ASP A 144 -18.83 -7.71 10.09
N ILE A 145 -18.42 -6.59 10.70
CA ILE A 145 -17.94 -6.59 12.09
C ILE A 145 -19.02 -7.07 13.07
N GLN A 146 -20.30 -6.78 12.81
CA GLN A 146 -21.40 -7.28 13.65
C GLN A 146 -21.47 -8.80 13.59
N ILE A 147 -21.32 -9.40 12.40
CA ILE A 147 -21.30 -10.85 12.23
C ILE A 147 -20.09 -11.46 12.94
N VAL A 148 -18.90 -10.84 12.82
CA VAL A 148 -17.69 -11.29 13.52
C VAL A 148 -17.90 -11.28 15.03
N LEU A 149 -18.43 -10.18 15.59
CA LEU A 149 -18.68 -10.04 17.02
C LEU A 149 -19.74 -11.01 17.53
N LEU A 150 -20.82 -11.24 16.78
CA LEU A 150 -21.86 -12.21 17.13
C LEU A 150 -21.30 -13.65 17.15
N ARG A 151 -20.51 -14.02 16.14
CA ARG A 151 -19.85 -15.33 16.10
C ARG A 151 -18.86 -15.52 17.24
N ALA A 152 -18.08 -14.49 17.57
CA ALA A 152 -17.12 -14.54 18.68
C ALA A 152 -17.82 -14.84 20.01
N ARG A 153 -19.04 -14.34 20.22
CA ARG A 153 -19.83 -14.60 21.44
C ARG A 153 -20.37 -16.03 21.56
N LEU A 154 -20.40 -16.81 20.48
CA LEU A 154 -20.84 -18.21 20.52
C LEU A 154 -19.78 -19.15 21.13
N TRP A 155 -18.53 -18.70 21.22
CA TRP A 155 -17.41 -19.51 21.69
C TRP A 155 -16.93 -19.06 23.06
N LYS A 156 -16.66 -20.01 23.95
CA LYS A 156 -16.13 -19.74 25.31
C LYS A 156 -14.73 -19.11 25.27
N TYR A 157 -13.92 -19.47 24.27
CA TYR A 157 -12.56 -18.99 24.09
C TYR A 157 -12.36 -18.51 22.65
N VAL A 158 -11.68 -17.38 22.49
CA VAL A 158 -11.38 -16.76 21.18
C VAL A 158 -9.92 -16.35 21.14
N PHE A 159 -9.20 -16.77 20.11
CA PHE A 159 -7.84 -16.32 19.84
C PHE A 159 -7.85 -15.12 18.91
N VAL A 160 -7.07 -14.10 19.25
CA VAL A 160 -6.94 -12.87 18.45
C VAL A 160 -5.46 -12.62 18.24
N ALA A 161 -5.09 -12.27 17.01
CA ALA A 161 -3.74 -11.90 16.63
C ALA A 161 -3.77 -10.64 15.77
N ASP A 162 -2.75 -9.79 15.92
CA ASP A 162 -2.52 -8.63 15.06
C ASP A 162 -1.39 -8.93 14.07
N ILE A 163 -1.62 -8.67 12.78
CA ILE A 163 -0.60 -8.82 11.75
C ILE A 163 0.12 -7.48 11.63
N LYS A 164 1.24 -7.37 12.34
CA LYS A 164 2.08 -6.18 12.36
C LYS A 164 2.44 -5.75 10.93
N GLN A 165 2.05 -4.52 10.58
CA GLN A 165 2.36 -3.91 9.29
C GLN A 165 1.96 -4.80 8.09
N MET A 166 0.80 -5.46 8.15
CA MET A 166 0.26 -6.37 7.12
C MET A 166 0.61 -6.00 5.67
N TYR A 167 0.28 -4.77 5.24
CA TYR A 167 0.53 -4.33 3.87
C TYR A 167 2.01 -4.41 3.48
N ARG A 168 2.91 -4.07 4.41
CA ARG A 168 4.36 -4.10 4.20
C ARG A 168 4.94 -5.51 4.14
N GLN A 169 4.17 -6.54 4.50
CA GLN A 169 4.60 -7.94 4.38
C GLN A 169 4.45 -8.47 2.95
N ILE A 170 3.67 -7.78 2.10
CA ILE A 170 3.35 -8.22 0.74
C ILE A 170 4.16 -7.38 -0.23
N LEU A 171 5.01 -8.03 -1.03
CA LEU A 171 5.85 -7.36 -2.02
C LEU A 171 5.05 -7.01 -3.27
N VAL A 172 5.45 -5.92 -3.92
CA VAL A 172 4.99 -5.56 -5.26
C VAL A 172 6.07 -5.92 -6.26
N HIS A 173 5.65 -6.53 -7.37
CA HIS A 173 6.53 -6.93 -8.46
C HIS A 173 7.35 -5.75 -8.98
N PRO A 174 8.67 -5.90 -9.23
CA PRO A 174 9.55 -4.82 -9.67
C PRO A 174 9.01 -3.95 -10.81
N ASP A 175 8.49 -4.57 -11.87
CA ASP A 175 7.86 -3.91 -13.02
C ASP A 175 6.76 -2.89 -12.67
N ASP A 176 6.07 -3.07 -11.55
CA ASP A 176 4.94 -2.22 -11.17
C ASP A 176 5.35 -1.17 -10.11
N ARG A 177 6.55 -1.26 -9.53
CA ARG A 177 6.99 -0.39 -8.41
C ARG A 177 7.11 1.07 -8.80
N ASP A 178 7.38 1.37 -10.08
CA ASP A 178 7.48 2.76 -10.56
C ASP A 178 6.14 3.51 -10.54
N TYR A 179 5.02 2.81 -10.40
CA TYR A 179 3.72 3.41 -10.10
C TYR A 179 3.55 3.80 -8.63
N GLN A 180 4.53 3.48 -7.77
CA GLN A 180 4.53 3.80 -6.35
C GLN A 180 5.73 4.66 -5.94
N ARG A 181 6.12 5.63 -6.79
CA ARG A 181 7.19 6.57 -6.46
C ARG A 181 6.76 7.59 -5.42
N ILE A 182 7.70 8.10 -4.64
CA ILE A 182 7.53 9.19 -3.68
C ILE A 182 8.75 10.11 -3.72
N LEU A 183 8.60 11.33 -3.22
CA LEU A 183 9.68 12.32 -3.15
C LEU A 183 10.07 12.53 -1.69
N TRP A 184 11.36 12.37 -1.37
CA TRP A 184 11.84 12.53 -0.02
C TRP A 184 13.28 13.01 0.02
N ARG A 185 13.66 13.67 1.12
CA ARG A 185 15.06 13.91 1.49
C ARG A 185 15.19 13.88 3.00
N PHE A 186 16.30 13.33 3.48
CA PHE A 186 16.58 13.22 4.92
C PHE A 186 17.13 14.51 5.53
N SER A 187 17.65 15.43 4.70
CA SER A 187 18.15 16.73 5.13
C SER A 187 17.72 17.82 4.15
N HIS A 188 17.45 19.03 4.64
CA HIS A 188 17.15 20.18 3.77
C HIS A 188 18.34 20.61 2.90
N SER A 189 19.56 20.23 3.29
CA SER A 189 20.79 20.50 2.54
C SER A 189 21.00 19.56 1.36
N THR A 190 20.29 18.43 1.31
CA THR A 190 20.44 17.45 0.22
C THR A 190 19.38 17.69 -0.87
N PRO A 191 19.65 17.28 -2.12
CA PRO A 191 18.63 17.28 -3.15
C PRO A 191 17.43 16.42 -2.75
N ILE A 192 16.27 16.72 -3.32
CA ILE A 192 15.09 15.85 -3.19
C ILE A 192 15.33 14.63 -4.07
N GLU A 193 15.23 13.46 -3.48
CA GLU A 193 15.43 12.18 -4.14
C GLU A 193 14.10 11.50 -4.44
N GLU A 194 14.14 10.57 -5.38
CA GLU A 194 13.00 9.73 -5.76
C GLU A 194 13.18 8.34 -5.14
N TYR A 195 12.17 7.91 -4.39
CA TYR A 195 12.10 6.55 -3.87
C TYR A 195 10.91 5.84 -4.51
N ARG A 196 10.96 4.51 -4.60
CA ARG A 196 9.81 3.69 -4.98
C ARG A 196 9.47 2.69 -3.89
N LEU A 197 8.18 2.57 -3.58
CA LEU A 197 7.68 1.64 -2.58
C LEU A 197 7.67 0.21 -3.14
N CYS A 198 8.20 -0.73 -2.34
CA CYS A 198 8.43 -2.11 -2.76
C CYS A 198 7.33 -3.07 -2.30
N THR A 199 6.39 -2.60 -1.48
CA THR A 199 5.31 -3.40 -0.88
C THR A 199 3.95 -2.87 -1.28
N VAL A 200 2.89 -3.62 -0.98
CA VAL A 200 1.52 -3.12 -1.14
C VAL A 200 1.38 -1.84 -0.32
N THR A 201 1.02 -0.73 -0.99
CA THR A 201 0.94 0.58 -0.35
C THR A 201 -0.50 0.86 0.05
N TYR A 202 -0.73 1.05 1.36
CA TYR A 202 -2.04 1.52 1.82
C TYR A 202 -2.36 2.89 1.22
N GLY A 203 -3.63 3.12 0.88
CA GLY A 203 -4.06 4.30 0.13
C GLY A 203 -4.27 4.03 -1.37
N THR A 204 -3.74 2.92 -1.89
CA THR A 204 -4.19 2.39 -3.18
C THR A 204 -5.57 1.72 -3.05
N SER A 205 -6.37 1.80 -4.10
CA SER A 205 -7.74 1.24 -4.10
C SER A 205 -7.75 -0.29 -3.97
N ALA A 206 -6.77 -0.97 -4.57
CA ALA A 206 -6.64 -2.43 -4.53
C ALA A 206 -6.01 -2.99 -3.24
N ALA A 207 -5.30 -2.16 -2.45
CA ALA A 207 -4.55 -2.64 -1.28
C ALA A 207 -5.36 -3.47 -0.28
N PRO A 208 -6.59 -3.07 0.12
CA PRO A 208 -7.39 -3.87 1.06
C PRO A 208 -7.73 -5.26 0.52
N PHE A 209 -8.08 -5.35 -0.77
CA PHE A 209 -8.35 -6.61 -1.44
C PHE A 209 -7.09 -7.46 -1.49
N GLN A 210 -5.98 -6.94 -2.02
CA GLN A 210 -4.72 -7.68 -2.13
C GLN A 210 -4.24 -8.20 -0.77
N ALA A 211 -4.32 -7.38 0.28
CA ALA A 211 -3.87 -7.77 1.61
C ALA A 211 -4.71 -8.90 2.20
N LEU A 212 -6.04 -8.75 2.21
CA LEU A 212 -6.93 -9.80 2.74
C LEU A 212 -6.91 -11.06 1.87
N ARG A 213 -6.78 -10.90 0.55
CA ARG A 213 -6.71 -12.02 -0.38
C ARG A 213 -5.42 -12.81 -0.18
N THR A 214 -4.31 -12.13 0.09
CA THR A 214 -3.02 -12.76 0.42
C THR A 214 -3.08 -13.57 1.71
N ILE A 215 -3.76 -13.08 2.74
CA ILE A 215 -3.93 -13.84 3.99
C ILE A 215 -4.77 -15.10 3.76
N ARG A 216 -5.82 -14.99 2.93
CA ARG A 216 -6.60 -16.18 2.53
C ARG A 216 -5.76 -17.15 1.71
N GLU A 217 -4.93 -16.64 0.81
CA GLU A 217 -3.99 -17.47 0.04
C GLU A 217 -3.02 -18.20 0.95
N LEU A 218 -2.42 -17.49 1.91
CA LEU A 218 -1.56 -18.06 2.94
C LEU A 218 -2.27 -19.21 3.69
N ALA A 219 -3.50 -18.99 4.13
CA ALA A 219 -4.28 -20.01 4.82
C ALA A 219 -4.65 -21.21 3.92
N MET A 220 -4.82 -21.01 2.62
CA MET A 220 -5.10 -22.11 1.69
C MET A 220 -3.85 -22.93 1.37
N VAL A 221 -2.71 -22.27 1.14
CA VAL A 221 -1.45 -22.93 0.76
C VAL A 221 -0.79 -23.59 1.98
N ASP A 222 -0.68 -22.88 3.09
CA ASP A 222 0.09 -23.34 4.25
C ASP A 222 -0.82 -23.95 5.33
N GLY A 223 -2.12 -23.64 5.33
CA GLY A 223 -3.03 -24.03 6.41
C GLY A 223 -3.28 -25.54 6.53
N VAL A 224 -2.96 -26.34 5.50
CA VAL A 224 -3.01 -27.80 5.59
C VAL A 224 -1.97 -28.34 6.58
N SER A 225 -0.88 -27.60 6.79
CA SER A 225 0.20 -27.96 7.72
C SER A 225 -0.09 -27.57 9.17
N PHE A 226 -1.23 -26.94 9.46
CA PHE A 226 -1.58 -26.45 10.80
C PHE A 226 -2.92 -27.05 11.31
N PRO A 227 -3.13 -27.13 12.64
CA PRO A 227 -4.39 -27.61 13.21
C PRO A 227 -5.60 -26.79 12.73
N ARG A 228 -6.74 -27.46 12.56
CA ARG A 228 -8.03 -26.86 12.15
C ARG A 228 -8.93 -26.56 13.33
#